data_AF-A0A177AQU6-F1
#
_entry.id   AF-A0A177AQU6-F1
#
_cell.length_a   1.000
_cell.length_b   1.000
_cell.length_c   1.000
_cell.angle_alpha   90.00
_cell.angle_beta   90.00
_cell.angle_gamma   90.00
#
_symmetry.space_group_name_H-M   'P 1'
#
loop_
_entity.id
_entity.type
_entity.pdbx_description
1 polymer ?
#
loop_
_entity_poly.entity_id
_entity_poly.type
_entity_poly.pdbx_seq_one_letter_code
_entity_poly.pdbx_strand_id
1 'polypeptide(L)'
;RYFNEISIDSGKFCFGVESTLLALEAGAVDILIVWENLEIIRFKLKKHSNTENVYIHIRPDQESNKKYFVDPDTGIEMEIAERVLFLDWLSENYKDFGYFLFLRLNVT
;
A
#
# COMPACT_ATOMS: atom_id res chain seq x y z
N ARG A 1 21.55 -5.02 -6.48
CA ARG A 1 20.67 -5.83 -7.35
C ARG A 1 19.53 -4.97 -7.91
N TYR A 2 18.68 -4.35 -7.09
CA TYR A 2 17.67 -3.35 -7.52
C TYR A 2 18.24 -2.19 -8.39
N PHE A 3 19.31 -1.53 -7.93
CA PHE A 3 19.96 -0.45 -8.71
C PHE A 3 20.59 -0.91 -10.04
N ASN A 4 20.93 -2.21 -10.18
CA ASN A 4 21.47 -2.73 -11.44
C ASN A 4 20.36 -2.95 -12.47
N GLU A 5 19.19 -3.43 -12.04
CA GLU A 5 18.01 -3.60 -12.93
C GLU A 5 17.51 -2.25 -13.47
N ILE A 6 17.51 -1.20 -12.62
CA ILE A 6 17.19 0.17 -13.06
C ILE A 6 18.20 0.66 -14.09
N SER A 7 19.49 0.41 -13.87
CA SER A 7 20.57 0.87 -14.75
C SER A 7 20.62 0.13 -16.10
N ILE A 8 19.95 -1.02 -16.23
CA ILE A 8 19.88 -1.83 -17.45
C ILE A 8 18.55 -1.60 -18.19
N ASP A 9 17.62 -0.84 -17.62
CA ASP A 9 16.29 -0.55 -18.18
C ASP A 9 15.51 -1.84 -18.53
N SER A 10 15.60 -2.86 -17.65
CA SER A 10 14.99 -4.17 -17.89
C SER A 10 13.46 -4.18 -17.78
N GLY A 11 12.87 -3.07 -17.28
CA GLY A 11 11.43 -2.92 -17.03
C GLY A 11 10.90 -3.72 -15.82
N LYS A 12 11.76 -4.41 -15.06
CA LYS A 12 11.38 -5.30 -13.96
C LYS A 12 11.39 -4.62 -12.59
N PHE A 13 10.87 -3.40 -12.51
CA PHE A 13 10.66 -2.70 -11.25
C PHE A 13 9.34 -1.94 -11.27
N CYS A 14 8.71 -1.82 -10.11
CA CYS A 14 7.56 -0.96 -9.90
C CYS A 14 7.84 -0.07 -8.69
N PHE A 15 7.22 1.10 -8.66
CA PHE A 15 7.33 2.05 -7.55
C PHE A 15 5.96 2.65 -7.26
N GLY A 16 5.76 3.10 -6.02
CA GLY A 16 4.47 3.61 -5.56
C GLY A 16 3.56 2.50 -5.04
N VAL A 17 2.60 2.88 -4.19
CA VAL A 17 1.76 1.93 -3.45
C VAL A 17 0.86 1.14 -4.39
N GLU A 18 0.17 1.80 -5.32
CA GLU A 18 -0.77 1.14 -6.25
C GLU A 18 -0.08 0.12 -7.16
N SER A 19 1.01 0.50 -7.81
CA SER A 19 1.74 -0.42 -8.70
C SER A 19 2.37 -1.59 -7.93
N THR A 20 2.84 -1.34 -6.70
CA THR A 20 3.38 -2.39 -5.84
C THR A 20 2.30 -3.38 -5.42
N LEU A 21 1.12 -2.90 -5.01
CA LEU A 21 -0.01 -3.76 -4.64
C LEU A 21 -0.48 -4.61 -5.82
N LEU A 22 -0.60 -4.02 -7.02
CA LEU A 22 -0.97 -4.76 -8.22
C LEU A 22 0.05 -5.87 -8.54
N ALA A 23 1.35 -5.56 -8.42
CA ALA A 23 2.40 -6.54 -8.65
C ALA A 23 2.42 -7.64 -7.58
N LEU A 24 2.10 -7.29 -6.32
CA LEU A 24 1.95 -8.25 -5.22
C LEU A 24 0.76 -9.19 -5.44
N GLU A 25 -0.40 -8.67 -5.83
CA GLU A 25 -1.59 -9.46 -6.15
C GLU A 25 -1.36 -10.37 -7.38
N ALA A 26 -0.57 -9.91 -8.34
CA ALA A 26 -0.16 -10.72 -9.49
C ALA A 26 0.94 -11.75 -9.18
N GLY A 27 1.49 -11.76 -7.95
CA GLY A 27 2.59 -12.65 -7.56
C GLY A 27 3.89 -12.39 -8.33
N ALA A 28 4.05 -11.20 -8.93
CA ALA A 28 5.17 -10.85 -9.79
C ALA A 28 6.35 -10.22 -9.02
N VAL A 29 6.23 -10.09 -7.70
CA VAL A 29 7.23 -9.46 -6.82
C VAL A 29 8.07 -10.53 -6.14
N ASP A 30 9.36 -10.56 -6.47
CA ASP A 30 10.34 -11.43 -5.80
C ASP A 30 10.93 -10.73 -4.56
N ILE A 31 11.34 -9.46 -4.73
CA ILE A 31 11.95 -8.65 -3.68
C ILE A 31 11.15 -7.36 -3.51
N LEU A 32 10.62 -7.15 -2.30
CA LEU A 32 9.97 -5.91 -1.91
C LEU A 32 10.90 -5.10 -1.01
N ILE A 33 11.24 -3.89 -1.44
CA ILE A 33 12.06 -2.96 -0.66
C ILE A 33 11.15 -1.89 -0.08
N VAL A 34 11.09 -1.81 1.25
CA VAL A 34 10.27 -0.82 1.96
C VAL A 34 11.15 0.01 2.87
N TRP A 35 10.84 1.30 2.96
CA TRP A 35 11.50 2.20 3.90
C TRP A 35 10.92 1.97 5.30
N GLU A 36 11.78 1.85 6.31
CA GLU A 36 11.35 1.75 7.71
C GLU A 36 10.43 2.89 8.16
N ASN A 37 10.66 4.12 7.69
CA ASN A 37 9.93 5.31 8.12
C ASN A 37 8.78 5.62 7.16
N LEU A 38 8.18 4.57 6.58
CA LEU A 38 7.05 4.71 5.67
C LEU A 38 5.78 4.99 6.47
N GLU A 39 5.46 6.27 6.65
CA GLU A 39 4.22 6.73 7.26
C GLU A 39 3.07 6.70 6.25
N ILE A 40 2.71 5.50 5.79
CA ILE A 40 1.50 5.28 4.99
C ILE A 40 0.56 4.40 5.79
N ILE A 41 -0.70 4.81 5.87
CA ILE A 41 -1.74 4.09 6.58
C ILE A 41 -2.70 3.51 5.54
N ARG A 42 -2.98 2.22 5.71
CA ARG A 42 -3.99 1.49 4.95
C ARG A 42 -5.31 1.56 5.73
N PHE A 43 -6.32 2.16 5.13
CA PHE A 43 -7.68 2.13 5.65
C PHE A 43 -8.51 1.15 4.85
N LYS A 44 -9.29 0.35 5.58
CA LYS A 44 -10.39 -0.44 5.02
C LYS A 44 -11.68 0.31 5.29
N LEU A 45 -12.29 0.80 4.24
CA LEU A 45 -13.54 1.54 4.26
C LEU A 45 -14.68 0.63 3.83
N LYS A 46 -15.81 0.74 4.52
CA LYS A 46 -17.04 0.03 4.19
C LYS A 46 -18.06 1.01 3.64
N LYS A 47 -18.57 0.74 2.44
CA LYS A 47 -19.66 1.53 1.86
C LYS A 47 -20.97 1.24 2.62
N HIS A 48 -21.82 2.25 2.77
CA HIS A 48 -23.13 2.09 3.40
C HIS A 48 -24.13 1.37 2.47
N SER A 49 -24.00 1.62 1.17
CA SER A 49 -24.90 1.12 0.12
C SER A 49 -24.52 -0.26 -0.42
N ASN A 50 -23.23 -0.63 -0.37
CA ASN A 50 -22.72 -1.89 -0.89
C ASN A 50 -21.88 -2.60 0.18
N THR A 51 -21.86 -3.94 0.16
CA THR A 51 -21.05 -4.74 1.11
C THR A 51 -19.57 -4.82 0.69
N GLU A 52 -19.20 -4.13 -0.39
CA GLU A 52 -17.83 -4.04 -0.86
C GLU A 52 -16.95 -3.18 0.06
N ASN A 53 -15.73 -3.67 0.30
CA ASN A 53 -14.71 -2.94 1.02
C ASN A 53 -13.86 -2.15 0.03
N VAL A 54 -13.62 -0.88 0.33
CA VAL A 54 -12.71 0.00 -0.40
C VAL A 54 -11.44 0.14 0.42
N TYR A 55 -10.28 -0.01 -0.22
CA TYR A 55 -8.99 0.14 0.44
C TYR A 55 -8.33 1.43 -0.03
N ILE A 56 -7.96 2.30 0.90
CA ILE A 56 -7.21 3.53 0.61
C ILE A 56 -5.88 3.52 1.34
N HIS A 57 -4.86 4.11 0.70
CA HIS A 57 -3.51 4.22 1.24
C HIS A 57 -3.12 5.69 1.24
N ILE A 58 -3.14 6.30 2.42
CA ILE A 58 -2.87 7.73 2.57
C ILE A 58 -1.82 7.95 3.65
N ARG A 59 -1.14 9.08 3.56
CA ARG A 59 -0.21 9.53 4.59
C ARG A 59 -0.97 10.23 5.74
N PRO A 60 -0.41 10.27 6.96
CA PRO A 60 -1.03 10.95 8.10
C PRO A 60 -1.42 12.41 7.83
N ASP A 61 -0.64 13.15 7.05
CA ASP A 61 -0.93 14.53 6.68
C ASP A 61 -2.18 14.66 5.80
N GLN A 62 -2.52 13.60 5.06
CA GLN A 62 -3.70 13.53 4.18
C GLN A 62 -4.96 13.05 4.90
N GLU A 63 -4.86 12.50 6.12
CA GLU A 63 -6.01 12.03 6.91
C GLU A 63 -7.02 13.16 7.21
N SER A 64 -6.55 14.41 7.29
CA SER A 64 -7.42 15.56 7.53
C SER A 64 -8.37 15.86 6.36
N ASN A 65 -8.10 15.31 5.18
CA ASN A 65 -8.89 15.54 3.98
C ASN A 65 -10.07 14.55 3.90
N LYS A 66 -11.25 15.01 4.35
CA LYS A 66 -12.50 14.23 4.34
C LYS A 66 -12.88 13.66 2.97
N LYS A 67 -12.38 14.22 1.87
CA LYS A 67 -12.66 13.72 0.51
C LYS A 67 -12.26 12.26 0.32
N TYR A 68 -11.23 11.78 1.01
CA TYR A 68 -10.81 10.38 0.90
C TYR A 68 -11.77 9.40 1.58
N PHE A 69 -12.62 9.89 2.48
CA PHE A 69 -13.57 9.10 3.26
C PHE A 69 -15.02 9.29 2.80
N VAL A 70 -15.24 9.99 1.68
CA VAL A 70 -16.57 10.18 1.10
C VAL A 70 -16.64 9.37 -0.18
N ASP A 71 -17.70 8.58 -0.33
CA ASP A 71 -17.97 7.83 -1.55
C ASP A 71 -18.27 8.82 -2.70
N PRO A 72 -17.47 8.84 -3.79
CA PRO A 72 -17.69 9.76 -4.89
C PRO A 72 -19.04 9.58 -5.59
N ASP A 73 -19.63 8.39 -5.52
CA ASP A 73 -20.88 8.08 -6.22
C ASP A 73 -22.11 8.57 -5.44
N THR A 74 -22.08 8.46 -4.11
CA THR A 74 -23.24 8.74 -3.24
C THR A 74 -23.08 10.01 -2.42
N GLY A 75 -21.85 10.53 -2.27
CA GLY A 75 -21.55 11.65 -1.39
C GLY A 75 -21.67 11.33 0.11
N ILE A 76 -21.83 10.04 0.47
CA ILE A 76 -21.98 9.59 1.85
C ILE A 76 -20.60 9.27 2.42
N GLU A 77 -20.37 9.63 3.69
CA GLU A 77 -19.17 9.23 4.42
C GLU A 77 -19.12 7.71 4.59
N MET A 78 -18.00 7.11 4.18
CA MET A 78 -17.72 5.69 4.33
C MET A 78 -17.30 5.38 5.77
N GLU A 79 -17.68 4.20 6.26
CA GLU A 79 -17.31 3.77 7.60
C GLU A 79 -15.87 3.23 7.60
N ILE A 80 -15.04 3.68 8.53
CA ILE A 80 -13.69 3.15 8.72
C ILE A 80 -13.81 1.83 9.48
N ALA A 81 -13.65 0.71 8.78
CA ALA A 81 -13.65 -0.61 9.39
C ALA A 81 -12.29 -0.95 10.02
N GLU A 82 -11.19 -0.51 9.38
CA GLU A 82 -9.84 -0.84 9.81
C GLU A 82 -8.86 0.27 9.47
N ARG A 83 -7.87 0.49 10.34
CA ARG A 83 -6.77 1.46 10.17
C ARG A 83 -5.48 0.79 10.63
N VAL A 84 -4.58 0.48 9.70
CA VAL A 84 -3.33 -0.23 9.98
C VAL A 84 -2.18 0.47 9.24
N LEU A 85 -0.99 0.49 9.84
CA LEU A 85 0.20 0.94 9.13
C LEU A 85 0.44 0.01 7.93
N PHE A 86 0.69 0.58 6.77
CA PHE A 86 0.89 -0.20 5.55
C PHE A 86 2.10 -1.13 5.68
N LEU A 87 3.14 -0.68 6.41
CA LEU A 87 4.31 -1.49 6.70
C LEU A 87 3.99 -2.71 7.57
N ASP A 88 3.17 -2.53 8.61
CA ASP A 88 2.74 -3.63 9.48
C ASP A 88 1.93 -4.64 8.67
N TRP A 89 1.00 -4.17 7.84
CA TRP A 89 0.22 -5.02 6.96
C TRP A 89 1.11 -5.82 5.99
N LEU A 90 2.10 -5.18 5.35
CA LEU A 90 3.07 -5.88 4.49
C LEU A 90 3.90 -6.93 5.27
N SER A 91 4.19 -6.66 6.55
CA SER A 91 4.94 -7.55 7.43
C SER A 91 4.12 -8.73 7.95
N GLU A 92 2.80 -8.64 7.94
CA GLU A 92 1.91 -9.76 8.26
C GLU A 92 1.65 -10.64 7.02
N ASN A 93 1.53 -10.02 5.85
CA ASN A 93 1.06 -10.68 4.63
C ASN A 93 2.19 -11.22 3.73
N TYR A 94 3.47 -10.96 4.02
CA TYR A 94 4.58 -11.39 3.15
C TYR A 94 4.66 -12.88 2.91
N LYS A 95 4.20 -13.70 3.86
CA LYS A 95 4.20 -15.16 3.72
C LYS A 95 3.17 -15.64 2.69
N ASP A 96 2.05 -14.94 2.58
CA ASP A 96 0.94 -15.32 1.69
C ASP A 96 1.27 -15.01 0.23
N PHE A 97 2.06 -13.96 0.00
CA PHE A 97 2.46 -13.52 -1.34
C PHE A 97 3.84 -14.04 -1.79
N GLY A 98 4.61 -14.68 -0.90
CA GLY A 98 5.86 -15.34 -1.24
C GLY A 98 7.03 -14.40 -1.59
N TYR A 99 6.95 -13.12 -1.24
CA TYR A 99 8.03 -12.15 -1.48
C TYR A 99 9.00 -12.07 -0.30
N PHE A 100 10.25 -11.71 -0.59
CA PHE A 100 11.23 -11.34 0.43
C PHE A 100 11.12 -9.85 0.77
N LEU A 101 10.79 -9.54 2.02
CA LEU A 101 10.73 -8.18 2.54
C LEU A 101 12.11 -7.71 3.01
N PHE A 102 12.62 -6.63 2.40
CA PHE A 102 13.80 -5.92 2.87
C PHE A 102 13.41 -4.54 3.42
N LEU A 103 13.56 -4.38 4.74
CA LEU A 103 13.47 -3.09 5.43
C LEU A 103 14.80 -2.35 5.29
N ARG A 104 14.78 -1.16 4.70
CA ARG A 104 15.96 -0.29 4.66
C ARG A 104 15.91 0.70 5.81
N LEU A 105 16.86 0.57 6.72
CA LEU A 105 17.13 1.56 7.77
C LEU A 105 17.91 2.74 7.17
N ASN A 106 17.52 3.97 7.47
CA ASN A 106 18.36 5.12 7.19
C ASN A 106 19.44 5.18 8.26
N VAL A 107 20.63 4.70 7.91
CA VAL A 107 21.83 5.03 8.68
C VAL A 107 22.21 6.45 8.30
N THR A 108 21.83 7.42 9.14
CA THR A 108 22.37 8.79 9.15
C THR A 108 23.87 8.77 9.43
#